data_AF-T0YLG3-F1
#
_entry.id   AF-T0YLG3-F1
#
_cell.length_a   1.000
_cell.length_b   1.000
_cell.length_c   1.000
_cell.angle_alpha   90.00
_cell.angle_beta   90.00
_cell.angle_gamma   90.00
#
_symmetry.space_group_name_H-M   'P 1'
#
loop_
_entity.id
_entity.type
_entity.pdbx_description
1 polymer ?
#
loop_
_entity_poly.entity_id
_entity_poly.type
_entity_poly.pdbx_seq_one_letter_code
_entity_poly.pdbx_strand_id
1 'polypeptide(L)'
;FDAGQGLSTQDQQYAHTAIINGVRAEVDRWRALTNPNHWRVSPETARLLQHWRHHNFSGVRPFFCQIEAVETAIWLTEVAPQLGKSGERFLEHLASANQEANPGLMRLALKLATGAGKTTVMAMLIAWQTVNAVRRSQSKRYTRGFLIVAPGLTIKDRLRVL
;
A
#
# COMPACT_ATOMS: atom_id res chain seq x y z
N PHE A 1 21.42 -15.38 16.55
CA PHE A 1 20.36 -15.08 15.58
C PHE A 1 19.26 -16.07 15.83
N ASP A 2 18.26 -15.65 16.60
CA ASP A 2 17.14 -16.50 16.97
C ASP A 2 16.21 -16.56 15.75
N ALA A 3 16.22 -17.71 15.06
CA ALA A 3 15.34 -17.97 13.96
C ALA A 3 13.93 -18.06 14.54
N GLY A 4 13.08 -17.06 14.29
CA GLY A 4 11.70 -16.94 14.78
C GLY A 4 10.75 -18.07 14.38
N GLN A 5 11.10 -19.30 14.76
CA GLN A 5 10.26 -20.48 14.76
C GLN A 5 9.58 -20.54 16.12
N GLY A 6 8.47 -19.84 16.25
CA GLY A 6 7.66 -19.97 17.45
C GLY A 6 6.47 -19.03 17.43
N LEU A 7 5.29 -19.59 17.66
CA LEU A 7 4.05 -18.91 18.06
C LEU A 7 3.13 -18.40 16.93
N SER A 8 2.87 -19.22 15.91
CA SER A 8 1.59 -19.13 15.20
C SER A 8 0.92 -20.50 15.19
N THR A 9 -0.24 -20.61 15.83
CA THR A 9 -1.08 -21.81 15.72
C THR A 9 -1.62 -21.95 14.30
N GLN A 10 -2.04 -23.16 13.90
CA GLN A 10 -2.64 -23.38 12.58
C GLN A 10 -3.84 -22.45 12.36
N ASP A 11 -4.70 -22.29 13.37
CA ASP A 11 -5.87 -21.40 13.31
C ASP A 11 -5.49 -19.93 13.07
N GLN A 12 -4.41 -19.45 13.70
CA GLN A 12 -3.88 -18.09 13.45
C GLN A 12 -3.36 -17.93 12.02
N GLN A 13 -2.69 -18.96 11.46
CA GLN A 13 -2.23 -18.93 10.07
C GLN A 13 -3.40 -18.92 9.08
N TYR A 14 -4.45 -19.71 9.33
CA TYR A 14 -5.66 -19.73 8.51
C TYR A 14 -6.39 -18.38 8.56
N ALA A 15 -6.59 -17.82 9.75
CA ALA A 15 -7.23 -16.52 9.92
C ALA A 15 -6.44 -15.40 9.20
N HIS A 16 -5.11 -15.38 9.36
CA HIS A 16 -4.25 -14.38 8.71
C HIS A 16 -4.26 -14.51 7.17
N THR A 17 -4.23 -15.74 6.65
CA THR A 17 -4.32 -16.01 5.21
C THR A 17 -5.67 -15.59 4.64
N ALA A 18 -6.76 -15.81 5.38
CA ALA A 18 -8.10 -15.41 4.98
C ALA A 18 -8.23 -13.89 4.84
N ILE A 19 -7.65 -13.12 5.78
CA ILE A 19 -7.63 -11.65 5.69
C ILE A 19 -6.85 -11.17 4.47
N ILE A 20 -5.65 -11.70 4.23
CA ILE A 20 -4.83 -11.32 3.07
C ILE A 20 -5.57 -11.57 1.75
N ASN A 21 -6.14 -12.77 1.59
CA ASN A 21 -6.88 -13.12 0.38
C ASN A 21 -8.16 -12.29 0.25
N GLY A 22 -8.79 -11.93 1.38
CA GLY A 22 -9.92 -11.00 1.42
C GLY A 22 -9.55 -9.63 0.85
N VAL A 23 -8.44 -9.03 1.30
CA VAL A 23 -7.98 -7.73 0.78
C VAL A 23 -7.72 -7.82 -0.72
N ARG A 24 -7.00 -8.85 -1.18
CA ARG A 24 -6.72 -9.06 -2.61
C ARG A 24 -8.00 -9.11 -3.44
N ALA A 25 -9.00 -9.87 -2.98
CA ALA A 25 -10.28 -9.97 -3.67
C ALA A 25 -11.07 -8.64 -3.72
N GLU A 26 -10.98 -7.80 -2.69
CA GLU A 26 -11.56 -6.45 -2.73
C GLU A 26 -10.82 -5.53 -3.69
N VAL A 27 -9.48 -5.57 -3.69
CA VAL A 27 -8.65 -4.75 -4.59
C VAL A 27 -8.90 -5.16 -6.04
N ASP A 28 -9.00 -6.46 -6.34
CA ASP A 28 -9.34 -6.97 -7.68
C ASP A 28 -10.73 -6.48 -8.13
N ARG A 29 -11.74 -6.58 -7.26
CA ARG A 29 -13.09 -6.04 -7.54
C ARG A 29 -13.07 -4.54 -7.79
N TRP A 30 -12.32 -3.80 -6.99
CA TRP A 30 -12.17 -2.35 -7.14
C TRP A 30 -11.45 -1.99 -8.45
N ARG A 31 -10.40 -2.74 -8.83
CA ARG A 31 -9.67 -2.55 -10.09
C ARG A 31 -10.53 -2.81 -11.32
N ALA A 32 -11.48 -3.75 -11.24
CA ALA A 32 -12.40 -4.07 -12.33
C ALA A 32 -13.42 -2.95 -12.65
N LEU A 33 -13.53 -1.93 -11.80
CA LEU A 33 -14.40 -0.78 -12.06
C LEU A 33 -13.87 0.04 -13.24
N THR A 34 -14.64 0.11 -14.33
CA THR A 34 -14.24 0.82 -15.56
C THR A 34 -14.38 2.34 -15.47
N ASN A 35 -15.36 2.83 -14.70
CA ASN A 35 -15.61 4.26 -14.53
C ASN A 35 -14.75 4.82 -13.38
N PRO A 36 -13.82 5.76 -13.64
CA PRO A 36 -12.98 6.37 -12.59
C PRO A 36 -13.78 7.09 -11.50
N ASN A 37 -14.98 7.58 -11.80
CA ASN A 37 -15.85 8.22 -10.81
C ASN A 37 -16.32 7.26 -9.72
N HIS A 38 -16.26 5.95 -9.97
CA HIS A 38 -16.64 4.92 -9.00
C HIS A 38 -15.46 4.40 -8.20
N TRP A 39 -14.24 4.86 -8.46
CA TRP A 39 -13.04 4.38 -7.76
C TRP A 39 -12.99 4.84 -6.30
N ARG A 40 -13.83 5.79 -5.88
CA ARG A 40 -13.87 6.32 -4.50
C ARG A 40 -12.53 6.84 -4.00
N VAL A 41 -11.71 7.32 -4.92
CA VAL A 41 -10.42 7.96 -4.62
C VAL A 41 -10.50 9.44 -4.94
N SER A 42 -9.60 10.16 -4.32
CA SER A 42 -9.09 11.46 -4.71
C SER A 42 -8.96 11.68 -6.24
N PRO A 43 -9.34 12.84 -6.81
CA PRO A 43 -8.98 13.20 -8.19
C PRO A 43 -7.51 13.05 -8.56
N GLU A 44 -6.59 13.42 -7.67
CA GLU A 44 -5.14 13.24 -7.87
C GLU A 44 -4.76 11.76 -7.93
N THR A 45 -5.31 10.96 -7.02
CA THR A 45 -5.09 9.51 -6.99
C THR A 45 -5.69 8.85 -8.23
N ALA A 46 -6.86 9.28 -8.71
CA ALA A 46 -7.45 8.80 -9.95
C ALA A 46 -6.53 9.06 -11.16
N ARG A 47 -5.92 10.25 -11.25
CA ARG A 47 -4.95 10.56 -12.32
C ARG A 47 -3.69 9.69 -12.23
N LEU A 48 -3.17 9.46 -11.03
CA LEU A 48 -2.02 8.56 -10.83
C LEU A 48 -2.35 7.12 -11.24
N LEU A 49 -3.52 6.61 -10.84
CA LEU A 49 -3.98 5.27 -11.23
C LEU A 49 -4.19 5.17 -12.74
N GLN A 50 -4.75 6.18 -13.39
CA GLN A 50 -4.86 6.21 -14.85
C GLN A 50 -3.48 6.16 -15.52
N HIS A 51 -2.52 6.94 -15.02
CA HIS A 51 -1.16 6.93 -15.54
C HIS A 51 -0.52 5.55 -15.37
N TRP A 52 -0.56 4.97 -14.17
CA TRP A 52 0.09 3.68 -13.91
C TRP A 52 -0.57 2.49 -14.59
N ARG A 53 -1.89 2.50 -14.77
CA ARG A 53 -2.65 1.40 -15.39
C ARG A 53 -2.66 1.45 -16.92
N HIS A 54 -2.76 2.64 -17.51
CA HIS A 54 -3.14 2.79 -18.92
C HIS A 54 -2.19 3.68 -19.74
N HIS A 55 -1.22 4.36 -19.12
CA HIS A 55 -0.31 5.19 -19.89
C HIS A 55 0.52 4.34 -20.86
N ASN A 56 0.66 4.81 -22.09
CA ASN A 56 1.49 4.16 -23.09
C ASN A 56 2.96 4.51 -22.84
N PHE A 57 3.60 3.79 -21.93
CA PHE A 57 5.02 3.96 -21.63
C PHE A 57 5.87 3.59 -22.85
N SER A 58 6.70 4.51 -23.31
CA SER A 58 7.69 4.25 -24.38
C SER A 58 8.88 3.41 -23.89
N GLY A 59 8.97 3.14 -22.59
CA GLY A 59 10.05 2.39 -21.95
C GLY A 59 9.52 1.47 -20.84
N VAL A 60 10.20 1.45 -19.71
CA VAL A 60 9.85 0.57 -18.58
C VAL A 60 8.49 0.97 -18.01
N ARG A 61 7.51 0.07 -18.15
CA ARG A 61 6.20 0.17 -17.48
C ARG A 61 6.25 -0.46 -16.09
N PRO A 62 5.42 -0.01 -15.14
CA PRO A 62 5.31 -0.68 -13.85
C PRO A 62 4.87 -2.15 -14.02
N PHE A 63 5.49 -3.05 -13.25
CA PHE A 63 5.04 -4.44 -13.18
C PHE A 63 3.75 -4.56 -12.38
N PHE A 64 2.94 -5.59 -12.65
CA PHE A 64 1.71 -5.85 -11.91
C PHE A 64 1.93 -5.86 -10.40
N CYS A 65 2.97 -6.52 -9.90
CA CYS A 65 3.24 -6.59 -8.46
C CYS A 65 3.56 -5.21 -7.83
N GLN A 66 4.08 -4.27 -8.62
CA GLN A 66 4.33 -2.90 -8.16
C GLN A 66 3.02 -2.13 -8.08
N ILE A 67 2.18 -2.26 -9.12
CA ILE A 67 0.83 -1.70 -9.16
C ILE A 67 0.00 -2.23 -7.97
N GLU A 68 -0.06 -3.55 -7.81
CA GLU A 68 -0.77 -4.24 -6.73
C GLU A 68 -0.37 -3.71 -5.35
N ALA A 69 0.92 -3.54 -5.09
CA ALA A 69 1.42 -3.06 -3.81
C ALA A 69 0.95 -1.63 -3.51
N VAL A 70 1.05 -0.73 -4.49
CA VAL A 70 0.64 0.67 -4.34
C VAL A 70 -0.88 0.80 -4.27
N GLU A 71 -1.60 0.05 -5.09
CA GLU A 71 -3.05 -0.01 -5.11
C GLU A 71 -3.64 -0.55 -3.81
N THR A 72 -3.00 -1.55 -3.20
CA THR A 72 -3.41 -2.05 -1.88
C THR A 72 -3.29 -0.96 -0.82
N ALA A 73 -2.18 -0.20 -0.81
CA ALA A 73 -2.01 0.91 0.12
C ALA A 73 -3.04 2.03 -0.10
N ILE A 74 -3.32 2.37 -1.36
CA ILE A 74 -4.36 3.34 -1.74
C ILE A 74 -5.74 2.85 -1.30
N TRP A 75 -6.05 1.58 -1.56
CA TRP A 75 -7.36 1.00 -1.25
C TRP A 75 -7.61 1.04 0.26
N LEU A 76 -6.64 0.62 1.08
CA LEU A 76 -6.75 0.68 2.54
C LEU A 76 -6.91 2.12 3.06
N THR A 77 -6.29 3.10 2.39
CA THR A 77 -6.26 4.49 2.88
C THR A 77 -7.47 5.31 2.43
N GLU A 78 -7.88 5.17 1.18
CA GLU A 78 -8.90 5.99 0.57
C GLU A 78 -10.23 5.25 0.41
N VAL A 79 -10.20 3.99 -0.01
CA VAL A 79 -11.40 3.27 -0.46
C VAL A 79 -12.09 2.54 0.70
N ALA A 80 -11.35 1.71 1.45
CA ALA A 80 -11.88 0.89 2.53
C ALA A 80 -12.71 1.68 3.56
N PRO A 81 -12.31 2.89 4.02
CA PRO A 81 -13.11 3.69 4.96
C PRO A 81 -14.48 4.10 4.43
N GLN A 82 -14.69 4.04 3.11
CA GLN A 82 -15.94 4.45 2.45
C GLN A 82 -16.86 3.26 2.11
N LEU A 83 -16.44 2.02 2.39
CA LEU A 83 -17.19 0.81 2.04
C LEU A 83 -18.05 0.26 3.21
N GLY A 84 -18.01 0.90 4.38
CA GLY A 84 -18.66 0.41 5.60
C GLY A 84 -18.07 -0.92 6.04
N LYS A 85 -18.91 -1.84 6.54
CA LYS A 85 -18.49 -3.12 7.13
C LYS A 85 -17.53 -3.96 6.27
N SER A 86 -17.65 -3.90 4.95
CA SER A 86 -16.79 -4.69 4.05
C SER A 86 -15.34 -4.18 4.03
N GLY A 87 -15.12 -2.88 4.23
CA GLY A 87 -13.80 -2.27 4.36
C GLY A 87 -13.32 -2.16 5.81
N GLU A 88 -14.21 -1.79 6.73
CA GLU A 88 -13.93 -1.61 8.16
C GLU A 88 -13.25 -2.83 8.78
N ARG A 89 -13.72 -4.04 8.46
CA ARG A 89 -13.12 -5.30 8.97
C ARG A 89 -11.61 -5.41 8.74
N PHE A 90 -11.09 -4.87 7.63
CA PHE A 90 -9.67 -4.92 7.31
C PHE A 90 -8.89 -3.84 8.08
N LEU A 91 -9.51 -2.67 8.25
CA LEU A 91 -8.92 -1.56 9.01
C LEU A 91 -8.87 -1.88 10.50
N GLU A 92 -9.92 -2.49 11.05
CA GLU A 92 -9.99 -2.97 12.44
C GLU A 92 -8.94 -4.06 12.68
N HIS A 93 -8.81 -5.03 11.79
CA HIS A 93 -7.77 -6.04 11.89
C HIS A 93 -6.36 -5.41 11.89
N LEU A 94 -6.11 -4.45 10.99
CA LEU A 94 -4.83 -3.73 10.94
C LEU A 94 -4.60 -2.90 12.22
N ALA A 95 -5.65 -2.27 12.76
CA ALA A 95 -5.56 -1.48 13.99
C ALA A 95 -5.27 -2.37 15.21
N SER A 96 -5.95 -3.52 15.35
CA SER A 96 -5.72 -4.49 16.42
C SER A 96 -4.27 -5.00 16.39
N ALA A 97 -3.81 -5.44 15.22
CA ALA A 97 -2.43 -5.93 15.05
C ALA A 97 -1.39 -4.84 15.38
N ASN A 98 -1.70 -3.58 15.09
CA ASN A 98 -0.83 -2.46 15.46
C ASN A 98 -0.81 -2.19 16.96
N GLN A 99 -1.96 -2.26 17.61
CA GLN A 99 -2.09 -2.05 19.05
C GLN A 99 -1.36 -3.13 19.85
N GLU A 100 -1.42 -4.38 19.40
CA GLU A 100 -0.72 -5.51 20.02
C GLU A 100 0.80 -5.40 19.89
N ALA A 101 1.32 -4.84 18.79
CA ALA A 101 2.76 -4.77 18.55
C ALA A 101 3.44 -3.51 19.14
N ASN A 102 2.84 -2.32 19.02
CA ASN A 102 3.35 -1.04 19.55
C ASN A 102 2.27 0.05 19.35
N PRO A 103 1.54 0.44 20.40
CA PRO A 103 0.48 1.43 20.32
C PRO A 103 0.95 2.79 19.78
N GLY A 104 0.03 3.55 19.18
CA GLY A 104 0.25 4.95 18.78
C GLY A 104 0.90 5.19 17.41
N LEU A 105 1.32 4.13 16.72
CA LEU A 105 1.86 4.20 15.36
C LEU A 105 1.15 3.20 14.44
N MET A 106 0.47 3.72 13.41
CA MET A 106 -0.08 2.87 12.36
C MET A 106 1.07 2.33 11.49
N ARG A 107 1.16 1.01 11.36
CA ARG A 107 2.10 0.31 10.48
C ARG A 107 1.35 -0.49 9.45
N LEU A 108 1.84 -0.41 8.23
CA LEU A 108 1.46 -1.25 7.10
C LEU A 108 2.75 -1.85 6.53
N ALA A 109 2.76 -3.17 6.35
CA ALA A 109 3.86 -3.88 5.73
C ALA A 109 3.44 -4.42 4.36
N LEU A 110 4.20 -4.11 3.33
CA LEU A 110 4.05 -4.70 1.99
C LEU A 110 5.17 -5.73 1.80
N LYS A 111 4.80 -7.00 1.54
CA LYS A 111 5.75 -8.08 1.28
C LYS A 111 6.01 -8.21 -0.22
N LEU A 112 7.24 -7.96 -0.64
CA LEU A 112 7.67 -8.00 -2.05
C LEU A 112 8.89 -8.90 -2.23
N ALA A 113 8.91 -9.66 -3.34
CA ALA A 113 10.06 -10.48 -3.71
C ALA A 113 11.31 -9.63 -4.02
N THR A 114 12.49 -10.23 -3.91
CA THR A 114 13.73 -9.63 -4.40
C THR A 114 13.67 -9.52 -5.92
N GLY A 115 14.11 -8.37 -6.47
CA GLY A 115 14.00 -8.08 -7.91
C GLY A 115 12.66 -7.51 -8.37
N ALA A 116 11.60 -7.53 -7.55
CA ALA A 116 10.27 -7.01 -7.92
C ALA A 116 10.17 -5.47 -8.07
N GLY A 117 11.28 -4.74 -7.87
CA GLY A 117 11.30 -3.27 -7.91
C GLY A 117 10.68 -2.61 -6.69
N LYS A 118 11.10 -3.02 -5.48
CA LYS A 118 10.71 -2.37 -4.21
C LYS A 118 10.94 -0.86 -4.22
N THR A 119 12.06 -0.40 -4.77
CA THR A 119 12.38 1.02 -4.90
C THR A 119 11.37 1.76 -5.78
N THR A 120 10.89 1.14 -6.87
CA THR A 120 9.82 1.70 -7.70
C THR A 120 8.52 1.86 -6.90
N VAL A 121 8.15 0.87 -6.09
CA VAL A 121 6.98 0.97 -5.20
C VAL A 121 7.14 2.10 -4.18
N MET A 122 8.33 2.26 -3.60
CA MET A 122 8.62 3.39 -2.69
C MET A 122 8.44 4.74 -3.41
N ALA A 123 8.97 4.89 -4.62
CA ALA A 123 8.81 6.10 -5.42
C ALA A 123 7.33 6.41 -5.71
N MET A 124 6.56 5.39 -6.11
CA MET A 124 5.13 5.52 -6.38
C MET A 124 4.33 5.92 -5.14
N LEU A 125 4.64 5.34 -3.98
CA LEU A 125 4.02 5.72 -2.70
C LEU A 125 4.36 7.16 -2.32
N ILE A 126 5.64 7.57 -2.46
CA ILE A 126 6.08 8.95 -2.21
C ILE A 126 5.35 9.92 -3.14
N ALA A 127 5.26 9.61 -4.43
CA ALA A 127 4.54 10.43 -5.40
C ALA A 127 3.06 10.57 -5.05
N TRP A 128 2.38 9.46 -4.74
CA TRP A 128 0.98 9.47 -4.31
C TRP A 128 0.75 10.30 -3.05
N GLN A 129 1.56 10.08 -2.02
CA GLN A 129 1.48 10.81 -0.75
C GLN A 129 1.75 12.31 -0.94
N THR A 130 2.82 12.65 -1.66
CA THR A 130 3.23 14.05 -1.87
C THR A 130 2.22 14.83 -2.69
N VAL A 131 1.77 14.29 -3.83
CA VAL A 131 0.80 14.97 -4.71
C VAL A 131 -0.50 15.24 -3.95
N ASN A 132 -0.99 14.26 -3.20
CA ASN A 132 -2.21 14.42 -2.42
C ASN A 132 -2.04 15.38 -1.23
N ALA A 133 -0.91 15.34 -0.52
CA ALA A 133 -0.61 16.25 0.59
C ALA A 133 -0.53 17.71 0.12
N VAL A 134 0.04 17.96 -1.05
CA VAL A 134 0.14 19.32 -1.65
C VAL A 134 -1.23 19.82 -2.12
N ARG A 135 -2.00 18.95 -2.80
CA ARG A 135 -3.31 19.34 -3.35
C ARG A 135 -4.43 19.39 -2.30
N ARG A 136 -4.26 18.71 -1.17
CA ARG A 136 -5.21 18.70 -0.04
C ARG A 136 -4.52 19.00 1.28
N SER A 137 -4.02 20.22 1.44
CA SER A 137 -3.29 20.65 2.63
C SER A 137 -4.05 20.52 3.96
N GLN A 138 -5.39 20.53 3.93
CA GLN A 138 -6.22 20.33 5.13
C GLN A 138 -6.42 18.84 5.50
N SER A 139 -6.09 17.91 4.59
CA SER A 139 -6.22 16.48 4.85
C SER A 139 -5.06 15.97 5.69
N LYS A 140 -5.36 15.31 6.81
CA LYS A 140 -4.37 14.61 7.64
C LYS A 140 -4.00 13.20 7.13
N ARG A 141 -4.58 12.76 6.00
CA ARG A 141 -4.38 11.41 5.46
C ARG A 141 -3.06 11.25 4.71
N TYR A 142 -2.45 12.35 4.31
CA TYR A 142 -1.27 12.34 3.43
C TYR A 142 -0.10 13.08 4.06
N THR A 143 1.11 12.70 3.67
CA THR A 143 2.35 13.32 4.13
C THR A 143 3.21 13.82 2.97
N ARG A 144 4.03 14.83 3.27
CA ARG A 144 5.14 15.32 2.43
C ARG A 144 6.52 15.03 3.05
N GLY A 145 6.54 14.52 4.29
CA GLY A 145 7.76 14.14 4.99
C GLY A 145 7.93 12.63 4.96
N PHE A 146 9.11 12.17 4.51
CA PHE A 146 9.45 10.75 4.42
C PHE A 146 10.80 10.49 5.08
N LEU A 147 10.88 9.42 5.85
CA LEU A 147 12.14 8.88 6.38
C LEU A 147 12.35 7.49 5.77
N ILE A 148 13.46 7.31 5.07
CA ILE A 148 13.85 6.02 4.51
C ILE A 148 15.04 5.50 5.30
N VAL A 149 14.88 4.34 5.92
CA VAL A 149 15.93 3.64 6.67
C VAL A 149 16.41 2.44 5.85
N ALA A 150 17.71 2.34 5.63
CA ALA A 150 18.34 1.24 4.91
C ALA A 150 19.39 0.55 5.82
N PRO A 151 19.61 -0.77 5.67
CA PRO A 151 20.47 -1.56 6.58
C PRO A 151 21.98 -1.31 6.42
N GLY A 152 22.39 -0.46 5.47
CA GLY A 152 23.80 -0.14 5.23
C GLY A 152 24.01 0.87 4.10
N LEU A 153 25.24 1.38 3.97
CA LEU A 153 25.59 2.43 3.00
C LEU A 153 25.36 1.99 1.55
N THR A 154 25.67 0.73 1.20
CA THR A 154 25.46 0.21 -0.16
C THR A 154 24.00 0.26 -0.60
N ILE A 155 23.06 -0.09 0.29
CA ILE A 155 21.62 0.00 -0.02
C ILE A 155 21.17 1.45 -0.02
N LYS A 156 21.64 2.28 0.92
CA LYS A 156 21.38 3.72 0.93
C LYS A 156 21.79 4.38 -0.39
N ASP A 157 22.98 4.08 -0.91
CA ASP A 157 23.48 4.70 -2.14
C ASP A 157 22.66 4.29 -3.37
N ARG A 158 22.15 3.05 -3.41
CA ARG A 158 21.20 2.63 -4.44
C ARG A 158 19.85 3.34 -4.38
N LEU A 159 19.47 3.89 -3.23
CA LEU A 159 18.22 4.62 -3.05
C LEU A 159 18.30 6.09 -3.44
N ARG A 160 19.48 6.61 -3.84
CA ARG A 160 19.64 8.00 -4.33
C ARG A 160 18.84 8.33 -5.60
N VAL A 161 18.23 7.32 -6.22
CA VAL A 161 17.32 7.46 -7.37
C VAL A 161 15.90 7.88 -6.96
N LEU A 162 15.59 7.86 -5.65
CA LEU A 162 14.36 8.38 -5.06
C LEU A 162 14.49 9.89 -4.80
#